data_AF-A0A2V7PV14-F1
#
_entry.id   AF-A0A2V7PV14-F1
#
_cell.length_a   1.000
_cell.length_b   1.000
_cell.length_c   1.000
_cell.angle_alpha   90.00
_cell.angle_beta   90.00
_cell.angle_gamma   90.00
#
_symmetry.space_group_name_H-M   'P 1'
#
loop_
_entity.id
_entity.type
_entity.pdbx_description
1 polymer ?
#
loop_
_entity_poly.entity_id
_entity_poly.type
_entity_poly.pdbx_seq_one_letter_code
_entity_poly.pdbx_strand_id
1 'polypeptide(L)' 'MIALSSQPHVTAEWQCTRCGATNRKLVPSGTTRTTDRCVSCHTRHEVTPGARPVRWDARPL' A
#
# COMPACT_ATOMS: atom_id res chain seq x y z
N MET A 1 16.64 -10.29 -23.24
CA MET A 1 17.22 -10.11 -21.89
C MET A 1 16.18 -9.41 -21.03
N ILE A 2 15.60 -10.08 -20.03
CA ILE A 2 14.71 -9.44 -19.05
C ILE A 2 15.62 -8.98 -17.91
N ALA A 3 15.79 -7.67 -17.74
CA ALA A 3 16.49 -7.12 -16.59
C ALA A 3 15.59 -7.32 -15.36
N LEU A 4 15.90 -8.33 -14.54
CA LEU A 4 15.33 -8.45 -13.19
C LEU A 4 15.90 -7.30 -12.37
N SER A 5 15.17 -6.19 -12.27
CA SER A 5 15.54 -5.12 -11.34
C SER A 5 15.46 -5.66 -9.92
N SER A 6 16.62 -5.85 -9.29
CA SER A 6 16.79 -6.26 -7.89
C SER A 6 16.53 -5.11 -6.91
N GLN A 7 15.55 -4.25 -7.20
CA GLN A 7 15.15 -3.21 -6.26
C GLN A 7 14.57 -3.88 -5.01
N PRO A 8 15.01 -3.49 -3.79
CA PRO A 8 14.42 -4.02 -2.56
C PRO A 8 12.95 -3.60 -2.49
N HIS A 9 12.06 -4.48 -2.04
CA HIS A 9 10.64 -4.20 -1.89
C HIS A 9 10.19 -4.27 -0.43
N VAL A 10 9.13 -3.55 -0.10
CA VAL A 10 8.46 -3.60 1.20
C VAL A 10 6.97 -3.83 1.02
N THR A 11 6.33 -4.40 2.03
CA THR A 11 4.87 -4.56 2.05
C THR A 11 4.22 -3.33 2.67
N ALA A 12 3.37 -2.66 1.89
CA ALA A 12 2.43 -1.66 2.37
C ALA A 12 1.17 -2.36 2.90
N GLU A 13 1.14 -2.67 4.19
CA GLU A 13 -0.09 -3.11 4.87
C GLU A 13 -0.90 -1.87 5.30
N TRP A 14 -2.17 -1.79 4.92
CA TRP A 14 -3.06 -0.65 5.20
C TRP A 14 -4.49 -1.12 5.49
N GLN A 15 -5.23 -0.34 6.30
CA GLN A 15 -6.64 -0.62 6.60
C GLN A 15 -7.55 0.24 5.72
N CYS A 16 -8.54 -0.38 5.09
CA CYS A 16 -9.54 0.35 4.33
C CYS A 16 -10.40 1.20 5.26
N THR A 17 -10.40 2.51 5.04
CA THR A 17 -11.18 3.46 5.85
C THR A 17 -12.68 3.40 5.56
N ARG A 18 -13.09 2.70 4.48
CA ARG A 18 -14.51 2.46 4.15
C ARG A 18 -15.10 1.22 4.82
N CYS A 19 -14.42 0.08 4.76
CA CYS A 19 -14.98 -1.21 5.22
C CYS A 19 -14.17 -1.90 6.33
N GLY A 20 -13.06 -1.32 6.78
CA GLY A 20 -12.23 -1.86 7.87
C GLY A 20 -11.33 -3.03 7.48
N ALA A 21 -11.40 -3.53 6.24
CA ALA A 21 -10.56 -4.64 5.78
C ALA A 21 -9.07 -4.27 5.75
N THR A 22 -8.20 -5.22 6.11
CA THR A 22 -6.74 -5.07 5.95
C THR A 22 -6.33 -5.47 4.54
N ASN A 23 -5.51 -4.64 3.88
CA ASN A 23 -5.01 -4.84 2.53
C ASN A 23 -3.48 -4.81 2.55
N ARG A 24 -2.85 -5.45 1.56
CA ARG A 24 -1.39 -5.52 1.42
C ARG A 24 -1.00 -5.29 -0.03
N LYS A 25 -0.06 -4.39 -0.27
CA LYS A 25 0.52 -4.15 -1.60
C LYS A 25 2.04 -4.20 -1.51
N LEU A 26 2.68 -4.95 -2.42
CA LEU A 26 4.13 -4.92 -2.55
C LEU A 26 4.54 -3.65 -3.30
N VAL A 27 5.46 -2.89 -2.74
CA VAL A 27 5.95 -1.63 -3.33
C VAL A 27 7.49 -1.59 -3.28
N PRO A 28 8.16 -0.87 -4.20
CA PRO A 28 9.59 -0.60 -4.08
C PRO A 28 9.92 0.07 -2.75
N SER A 29 11.07 -0.26 -2.18
CA SER A 29 11.57 0.41 -0.98
C SER A 29 11.77 1.89 -1.26
N GLY A 30 11.43 2.74 -0.29
CA GLY A 30 11.47 4.20 -0.45
C GLY A 30 10.24 4.81 -1.11
N THR A 31 9.25 4.00 -1.52
CA THR A 31 7.94 4.51 -1.95
C THR A 31 7.32 5.35 -0.83
N THR A 32 6.94 6.59 -1.13
CA THR A 32 6.29 7.51 -0.18
C THR A 32 4.79 7.68 -0.43
N ARG A 33 4.30 7.21 -1.57
CA ARG A 33 2.89 7.28 -1.98
C ARG A 33 2.58 6.21 -3.01
N THR A 34 1.43 5.57 -2.89
CA THR A 34 0.91 4.65 -3.91
C THR A 34 -0.62 4.67 -3.92
N THR A 35 -1.24 4.22 -5.01
CA THR A 35 -2.69 3.99 -5.05
C THR A 35 -2.97 2.50 -4.99
N ASP A 36 -3.98 2.10 -4.24
CA ASP A 36 -4.44 0.71 -4.18
C ASP A 36 -5.97 0.61 -4.16
N ARG A 37 -6.51 -0.57 -4.45
CA ARG A 37 -7.95 -0.86 -4.32
C ARG A 37 -8.15 -1.85 -3.19
N CYS A 38 -9.12 -1.58 -2.33
CA CYS A 38 -9.46 -2.54 -1.29
C CYS A 38 -9.95 -3.85 -1.94
N VAL A 39 -9.38 -4.99 -1.56
CA VAL A 39 -9.75 -6.30 -2.12
C VAL A 39 -11.16 -6.74 -1.73
N SER A 40 -11.75 -6.14 -0.69
CA SER A 40 -13.09 -6.47 -0.20
C SER A 40 -14.19 -5.58 -0.79
N CYS A 41 -14.01 -4.26 -0.78
CA CYS A 41 -15.04 -3.31 -1.23
C CYS A 41 -14.69 -2.54 -2.52
N HIS A 42 -13.51 -2.81 -3.09
CA HIS A 42 -12.99 -2.24 -4.33
C HIS A 42 -12.83 -0.70 -4.33
N THR A 43 -13.02 -0.04 -3.19
CA THR A 43 -12.82 1.41 -3.07
C THR A 43 -11.34 1.74 -3.23
N ARG A 44 -11.06 2.72 -4.08
CA ARG A 44 -9.71 3.23 -4.33
C ARG A 44 -9.23 4.07 -3.15
N HIS A 45 -7.98 3.85 -2.78
CA HIS A 45 -7.32 4.61 -1.74
C HIS A 45 -5.94 5.06 -2.20
N GLU A 46 -5.56 6.23 -1.73
CA GLU A 46 -4.18 6.63 -1.63
C GLU A 46 -3.59 6.08 -0.35
N VAL A 47 -2.40 5.49 -0.45
CA VAL A 47 -1.72 4.79 0.63
C VAL A 47 -0.33 5.41 0.80
N THR A 48 -0.01 5.90 2.00
CA THR A 48 1.26 6.56 2.36
C THR A 48 1.90 5.91 3.58
N PRO A 49 3.24 5.89 3.74
CA PRO A 49 3.87 5.34 4.94
C PRO A 49 3.35 6.04 6.20
N GLY A 50 2.87 5.26 7.17
CA GLY A 50 2.43 5.77 8.46
C GLY A 50 3.60 6.04 9.42
N ALA A 51 3.30 6.60 10.59
CA ALA A 51 4.27 6.77 11.65
C ALA A 51 4.71 5.38 12.17
N ARG A 52 6.00 5.06 12.04
CA ARG A 52 6.58 3.79 12.53
C ARG A 52 6.21 3.54 14.00
N PRO A 53 5.96 2.27 14.40
CA PRO A 53 6.09 1.04 13.63
C PRO A 53 4.82 0.66 12.84
N VAL A 54 3.87 1.57 12.68
CA VAL A 54 2.50 1.22 12.33
C VAL A 54 2.26 1.42 10.83
N ARG A 55 1.43 0.52 10.29
CA ARG A 55 0.80 0.40 8.96
C ARG A 55 0.76 1.67 8.11
N TRP A 56 0.75 1.49 6.79
CA TRP A 56 0.54 2.59 5.86
C TRP A 56 -0.85 3.20 6.06
N ASP A 57 -0.92 4.53 6.06
CA ASP A 57 -2.16 5.30 6.14
C ASP A 57 -2.87 5.25 4.80
N ALA A 58 -4.20 5.15 4.83
CA ALA A 58 -5.02 5.14 3.63
C ALA A 58 -6.08 6.25 3.66
N ARG A 59 -6.28 6.90 2.52
CA ARG A 59 -7.33 7.91 2.33
C ARG A 59 -8.14 7.58 1.08
N PRO A 60 -9.48 7.71 1.11
CA PRO A 60 -10.30 7.48 -0.07
C PRO A 60 -9.93 8.48 -1.17
N LEU A 61 -9.89 7.98 -2.39
CA LEU A 61 -9.76 8.80 -3.61
C LEU A 61 -11.13 9.15 -4.18
#